data_AF-A0A929REW7-F1
#
_entry.id   AF-A0A929REW7-F1
#
_cell.length_a   1.000
_cell.length_b   1.000
_cell.length_c   1.000
_cell.angle_alpha   90.00
_cell.angle_beta   90.00
_cell.angle_gamma   90.00
#
_symmetry.space_group_name_H-M   'P 1'
#
loop_
_entity.id
_entity.type
_entity.pdbx_description
1 polymer ?
#
loop_
_entity_poly.entity_id
_entity_poly.type
_entity_poly.pdbx_seq_one_letter_code
_entity_poly.pdbx_strand_id
1 'polypeptide(L)'
;MTALFAGLTTLDVLHRLDHVPDPGLKVTSTDFTMAAGGPATNAAVTYAALEAAARSLSADEAVADSPDSTTRADAPLLLTALGEGPVSAFLAADLAAAGVRVLDATAPAPAMSDTPSLPASTASSPAEAAAPTYRSTPADERDAATASAPREPAVSSIIEHPSGRMVASTNARLDADPEHVAADLPERVGVVLIDGHNPALAQAALTLGVPEVGGEDPFAQLEARPPHLRVLDGGSWKDWLTPLLGFVDVAVVSEDFAPPLLACADGEQVAGFLRGFGITRVVRTRGERPVQYWWDGT
;
A
#
# COMPACT_ATOMS: atom_id res chain seq x y z
N MET A 1 20.86 -6.13 8.24
CA MET A 1 19.83 -7.09 7.79
C MET A 1 18.58 -6.27 7.49
N THR A 2 18.10 -6.28 6.24
CA THR A 2 17.06 -5.34 5.77
C THR A 2 15.63 -5.73 6.21
N ALA A 3 14.67 -4.84 5.96
CA ALA A 3 13.23 -5.01 6.15
C ALA A 3 12.50 -4.87 4.80
N LEU A 4 11.41 -5.64 4.61
CA LEU A 4 10.51 -5.53 3.47
C LEU A 4 9.19 -4.89 3.90
N PHE A 5 8.77 -3.87 3.18
CA PHE A 5 7.48 -3.21 3.32
C PHE A 5 6.71 -3.42 2.01
N ALA A 6 5.46 -3.89 2.08
CA ALA A 6 4.66 -4.20 0.90
C ALA A 6 3.29 -3.53 0.96
N GLY A 7 2.97 -2.69 -0.02
CA GLY A 7 1.73 -1.92 0.01
C GLY A 7 1.67 -0.71 -0.91
N LEU A 8 0.84 0.26 -0.52
CA LEU A 8 0.46 1.44 -1.30
C LEU A 8 1.50 2.56 -1.18
N THR A 9 1.92 3.07 -2.34
CA THR A 9 2.55 4.39 -2.47
C THR A 9 1.58 5.40 -3.07
N THR A 10 1.52 6.59 -2.48
CA THR A 10 0.79 7.76 -2.98
C THR A 10 1.73 8.94 -3.20
N LEU A 11 1.37 9.85 -4.11
CA LEU A 11 1.80 11.25 -4.02
C LEU A 11 0.89 11.96 -3.03
N ASP A 12 1.43 12.33 -1.87
CA ASP A 12 0.72 13.14 -0.88
C ASP A 12 1.00 14.62 -1.16
N VAL A 13 -0.05 15.36 -1.52
CA VAL A 13 -0.05 16.81 -1.73
C VAL A 13 -0.68 17.46 -0.51
N LEU A 14 0.17 17.94 0.41
CA LEU A 14 -0.25 18.48 1.70
C LEU A 14 -0.28 20.02 1.67
N HIS A 15 -1.46 20.60 1.88
CA HIS A 15 -1.65 22.03 2.08
C HIS A 15 -1.79 22.35 3.56
N ARG A 16 -1.05 23.36 4.03
CA ARG A 16 -1.17 23.90 5.40
C ARG A 16 -2.14 25.09 5.41
N LEU A 17 -3.03 25.12 6.40
CA LEU A 17 -3.92 26.24 6.71
C LEU A 17 -3.73 26.69 8.17
N ASP A 18 -3.87 27.99 8.43
CA ASP A 18 -3.94 28.60 9.76
C ASP A 18 -5.39 28.71 10.29
N HIS A 19 -6.37 28.25 9.51
CA HIS A 19 -7.80 28.26 9.82
C HIS A 19 -8.48 26.97 9.35
N VAL A 20 -9.64 26.64 9.93
CA VAL A 20 -10.49 25.55 9.45
C VAL A 20 -11.06 25.95 8.08
N PRO A 21 -10.96 25.12 7.03
CA PRO A 21 -11.47 25.47 5.71
C PRO A 21 -13.00 25.55 5.68
N ASP A 22 -13.54 26.62 5.09
CA ASP A 22 -14.96 26.76 4.79
C ASP A 22 -15.28 26.09 3.44
N PRO A 23 -16.17 25.07 3.38
CA PRO A 23 -16.53 24.39 2.14
C PRO A 23 -17.13 25.28 1.05
N GLY A 24 -17.68 26.45 1.41
CA GLY A 24 -18.27 27.41 0.49
C GLY A 24 -17.28 28.43 -0.10
N LEU A 25 -16.03 28.45 0.36
CA LEU A 25 -15.05 29.49 0.00
C LEU A 25 -13.78 28.91 -0.61
N LYS A 26 -13.19 29.65 -1.56
CA LYS A 26 -11.81 29.39 -1.99
C LYS A 26 -10.85 29.87 -0.91
N VAL A 27 -10.20 28.93 -0.23
CA VAL A 27 -9.08 29.20 0.69
C VAL A 27 -7.74 29.24 -0.05
N THR A 28 -6.71 29.81 0.58
CA THR A 28 -5.32 29.82 0.10
C THR A 28 -4.44 29.20 1.17
N SER A 29 -3.59 28.25 0.81
CA SER A 29 -2.67 27.60 1.75
C SER A 29 -1.54 28.53 2.16
N THR A 30 -1.14 28.47 3.43
CA THR A 30 0.03 29.20 3.94
C THR A 30 1.34 28.59 3.46
N ASP A 31 1.34 27.28 3.21
CA ASP A 31 2.45 26.50 2.66
C ASP A 31 1.91 25.22 1.99
N PHE A 32 2.74 24.55 1.18
CA PHE A 32 2.42 23.22 0.65
C PHE A 32 3.65 22.32 0.54
N THR A 33 3.45 21.01 0.62
CA THR A 33 4.49 19.99 0.46
C THR A 33 3.97 18.90 -0.47
N MET A 34 4.86 18.36 -1.30
CA MET A 34 4.64 17.14 -2.09
C MET A 34 5.67 16.11 -1.65
N ALA A 35 5.23 14.90 -1.34
CA ALA A 35 6.10 13.81 -0.88
C ALA A 35 5.51 12.44 -1.25
N ALA A 36 6.33 11.40 -1.19
CA ALA A 36 5.85 10.03 -1.19
C ALA A 36 5.14 9.69 0.13
N GLY A 37 3.96 9.07 0.01
CA GLY A 37 3.11 8.69 1.14
C GLY A 37 2.47 7.32 0.94
N GLY A 38 1.45 7.04 1.74
CA GLY A 38 0.83 5.72 1.86
C GLY A 38 1.41 4.90 3.03
N PRO A 39 0.70 3.91 3.60
CA PRO A 39 1.07 3.36 4.90
C PRO A 39 2.36 2.54 4.87
N ALA A 40 2.51 1.60 3.93
CA ALA A 40 3.75 0.83 3.76
C ALA A 40 4.96 1.74 3.44
N THR A 41 4.75 2.77 2.63
CA THR A 41 5.74 3.79 2.30
C THR A 41 6.22 4.56 3.53
N ASN A 42 5.28 5.08 4.32
CA ASN A 42 5.57 5.82 5.54
C ASN A 42 6.29 4.93 6.57
N ALA A 43 5.95 3.64 6.65
CA ALA A 43 6.65 2.67 7.47
C ALA A 43 8.10 2.44 7.00
N ALA A 44 8.33 2.30 5.68
CA ALA A 44 9.67 2.16 5.10
C ALA A 44 10.56 3.39 5.32
N VAL A 45 10.02 4.59 5.11
CA VAL A 45 10.70 5.88 5.38
C VAL A 45 11.02 6.03 6.87
N THR A 46 10.07 5.69 7.74
CA THR A 46 10.28 5.71 9.21
C THR A 46 11.40 4.75 9.62
N TYR A 47 11.42 3.54 9.07
CA TYR A 47 12.47 2.56 9.32
C TYR A 47 13.85 3.06 8.85
N ALA A 48 13.95 3.62 7.63
CA ALA A 48 15.18 4.19 7.11
C ALA A 48 15.72 5.33 8.00
N ALA A 49 14.84 6.21 8.48
CA ALA A 49 15.19 7.31 9.37
C ALA A 49 15.66 6.82 10.75
N LEU A 50 14.99 5.81 11.34
CA LEU A 50 15.39 5.21 12.61
C LEU A 50 16.74 4.49 12.51
N GLU A 51 16.99 3.73 11.43
CA GLU A 51 18.28 3.10 11.15
C GLU A 51 19.40 4.13 10.91
N ALA A 52 19.10 5.29 10.34
CA ALA A 52 20.04 6.40 10.22
C ALA A 52 20.37 7.02 11.59
N ALA A 53 19.37 7.27 12.42
CA ALA A 53 19.53 7.79 13.77
C ALA A 53 20.32 6.82 14.68
N ALA A 54 19.98 5.53 14.66
CA ALA A 54 20.66 4.49 15.44
C ALA A 54 22.15 4.33 15.06
N ARG A 55 22.48 4.45 13.77
CA ARG A 55 23.87 4.49 13.30
C ARG A 55 24.58 5.77 13.71
N SER A 56 23.91 6.93 13.68
CA SER A 56 24.50 8.18 14.17
C SER A 56 24.85 8.13 15.65
N LEU A 57 24.05 7.43 16.47
CA LEU A 57 24.33 7.23 17.90
C LEU A 57 25.45 6.20 18.14
N SER A 58 25.66 5.26 17.22
CA SER A 58 26.72 4.24 17.30
C SER A 58 28.07 4.71 16.70
N ALA A 59 28.06 5.67 15.78
CA ALA A 59 29.24 6.14 15.06
C ALA A 59 30.18 7.04 15.89
N ASP A 60 29.75 7.50 17.07
CA ASP A 60 30.58 8.28 18.00
C ASP A 60 31.78 7.46 18.56
N GLU A 61 31.83 6.14 18.32
CA GLU A 61 32.95 5.25 18.68
C GLU A 61 33.79 4.74 17.48
N ALA A 62 33.48 5.08 16.22
CA ALA A 62 34.20 4.53 15.05
C ALA A 62 34.48 5.54 13.92
N VAL A 63 35.73 5.56 13.45
CA VAL A 63 36.20 6.46 12.38
C VAL A 63 35.45 6.23 11.07
N ALA A 64 35.06 7.34 10.43
CA ALA A 64 34.25 7.33 9.21
C ALA A 64 34.99 6.75 7.99
N ASP A 65 34.48 5.62 7.49
CA ASP A 65 34.49 5.30 6.07
C ASP A 65 33.04 5.35 5.57
N SER A 66 32.79 6.09 4.50
CA SER A 66 31.43 6.43 4.05
C SER A 66 31.07 5.65 2.78
N PRO A 67 30.30 4.54 2.88
CA PRO A 67 29.68 3.94 1.70
C PRO A 67 28.46 4.78 1.29
N ASP A 68 28.37 5.05 -0.01
CA ASP A 68 27.26 5.73 -0.67
C ASP A 68 25.91 5.21 -0.12
N SER A 69 25.04 6.13 0.31
CA SER A 69 23.79 5.76 0.98
C SER A 69 22.79 5.08 0.05
N THR A 70 22.95 5.25 -1.26
CA THR A 70 22.00 4.82 -2.28
C THR A 70 22.10 3.33 -2.66
N THR A 71 23.25 2.69 -2.43
CA THR A 71 23.49 1.27 -2.81
C THR A 71 23.65 0.33 -1.61
N ARG A 72 23.16 0.73 -0.42
CA ARG A 72 23.34 -0.06 0.80
C ARG A 72 22.42 -1.28 0.81
N ALA A 73 23.01 -2.49 0.86
CA ALA A 73 22.27 -3.75 0.88
C ALA A 73 21.28 -3.87 2.05
N ASP A 74 21.57 -3.21 3.17
CA ASP A 74 20.72 -3.16 4.37
C ASP A 74 19.60 -2.10 4.32
N ALA A 75 19.53 -1.23 3.31
CA ALA A 75 18.44 -0.27 3.18
C ALA A 75 17.09 -0.98 3.02
N PRO A 76 16.00 -0.48 3.63
CA PRO A 76 14.68 -1.10 3.55
C PRO A 76 14.19 -1.16 2.10
N LEU A 77 13.51 -2.25 1.76
CA LEU A 77 12.89 -2.45 0.47
C LEU A 77 11.38 -2.18 0.56
N LEU A 78 10.87 -1.30 -0.29
CA LEU A 78 9.45 -1.05 -0.49
C LEU A 78 9.01 -1.75 -1.78
N LEU A 79 8.23 -2.81 -1.64
CA LEU A 79 7.51 -3.49 -2.73
C LEU A 79 6.16 -2.78 -2.93
N THR A 80 5.99 -2.15 -4.09
CA THR A 80 4.82 -1.31 -4.37
C THR A 80 4.53 -1.29 -5.88
N ALA A 81 3.40 -0.72 -6.30
CA ALA A 81 3.16 -0.37 -7.69
C ALA A 81 3.29 1.15 -7.84
N LEU A 82 4.37 1.64 -8.46
CA LEU A 82 4.57 3.08 -8.73
C LEU A 82 4.00 3.52 -10.08
N GLY A 83 3.92 2.62 -11.06
CA GLY A 83 3.52 2.97 -12.42
C GLY A 83 4.58 3.78 -13.15
N GLU A 84 4.14 4.51 -14.18
CA GLU A 84 5.02 5.13 -15.16
C GLU A 84 4.78 6.64 -15.27
N GLY A 85 5.83 7.37 -15.64
CA GLY A 85 5.76 8.81 -15.92
C GLY A 85 6.33 9.70 -14.82
N PRO A 86 6.07 11.02 -14.88
CA PRO A 86 6.80 12.01 -14.08
C PRO A 86 6.50 11.92 -12.58
N VAL A 87 5.29 11.51 -12.18
CA VAL A 87 4.95 11.35 -10.77
C VAL A 87 5.64 10.14 -10.18
N SER A 88 5.66 9.00 -10.87
CA SER A 88 6.40 7.80 -10.46
C SER A 88 7.90 8.06 -10.34
N ALA A 89 8.48 8.82 -11.28
CA ALA A 89 9.87 9.26 -11.22
C ALA A 89 10.16 10.20 -10.04
N PHE A 90 9.23 11.11 -9.71
CA PHE A 90 9.32 11.95 -8.51
C PHE A 90 9.29 11.10 -7.23
N LEU A 91 8.34 10.17 -7.10
CA LEU A 91 8.20 9.30 -5.94
C LEU A 91 9.44 8.41 -5.75
N ALA A 92 9.96 7.82 -6.82
CA ALA A 92 11.18 7.02 -6.78
C ALA A 92 12.41 7.85 -6.32
N ALA A 93 12.51 9.11 -6.76
CA ALA A 93 13.58 10.01 -6.35
C ALA A 93 13.45 10.45 -4.88
N ASP A 94 12.24 10.76 -4.42
CA ASP A 94 11.95 11.14 -3.03
C ASP A 94 12.22 9.98 -2.06
N LEU A 95 11.81 8.76 -2.43
CA LEU A 95 12.08 7.55 -1.65
C LEU A 95 13.57 7.18 -1.61
N ALA A 96 14.28 7.34 -2.73
CA ALA A 96 15.73 7.16 -2.76
C ALA A 96 16.46 8.20 -1.88
N ALA A 97 15.99 9.46 -1.86
CA ALA A 97 16.52 10.49 -0.96
C ALA A 97 16.23 10.19 0.52
N ALA A 98 15.07 9.58 0.83
CA ALA A 98 14.74 9.05 2.15
C ALA A 98 15.52 7.77 2.54
N GLY A 99 16.32 7.21 1.63
CA GLY A 99 17.10 5.99 1.87
C GLY A 99 16.30 4.69 1.76
N VAL A 100 15.15 4.72 1.09
CA VAL A 100 14.31 3.55 0.79
C VAL A 100 14.63 3.04 -0.61
N ARG A 101 14.87 1.74 -0.75
CA ARG A 101 14.96 1.07 -2.05
C ARG A 101 13.54 0.72 -2.50
N VAL A 102 13.19 0.99 -3.75
CA VAL A 102 11.88 0.60 -4.32
C VAL A 102 12.04 -0.60 -5.22
N LEU A 103 11.11 -1.55 -5.12
CA LEU A 103 10.88 -2.60 -6.10
C LEU A 103 9.47 -2.39 -6.68
N ASP A 104 9.41 -1.93 -7.93
CA ASP A 104 8.16 -1.58 -8.61
C ASP A 104 7.55 -2.82 -9.28
N ALA A 105 6.50 -3.34 -8.66
CA ALA A 105 5.71 -4.48 -9.08
C ALA A 105 4.47 -4.06 -9.89
N THR A 106 4.48 -2.91 -10.57
CA THR A 106 3.33 -2.51 -11.41
C THR A 106 3.10 -3.51 -12.53
N ALA A 107 1.88 -4.05 -12.63
CA ALA A 107 1.53 -5.02 -13.65
C ALA A 107 1.77 -4.44 -15.06
N PRO A 108 2.39 -5.17 -15.99
CA PRO A 108 2.69 -4.68 -17.33
C PRO A 108 1.40 -4.34 -18.09
N ALA A 109 1.47 -3.38 -19.01
CA ALA A 109 0.32 -3.00 -19.83
C ALA A 109 -0.16 -4.19 -20.68
N PRO A 110 -1.48 -4.42 -20.82
CA PRO A 110 -1.99 -5.50 -21.68
C PRO A 110 -1.55 -5.27 -23.13
N ALA A 111 -1.03 -6.31 -23.76
CA ALA A 111 -0.55 -6.23 -25.14
C ALA A 111 -1.70 -5.89 -26.09
N MET A 112 -1.60 -4.74 -26.77
CA MET A 112 -2.53 -4.31 -27.81
C MET A 112 -2.58 -5.35 -28.95
N SER A 113 -3.73 -6.02 -29.10
CA SER A 113 -3.99 -6.91 -30.23
C SER A 113 -4.42 -6.09 -31.46
N ASP A 114 -3.47 -5.76 -32.33
CA ASP A 114 -3.73 -5.06 -33.59
C ASP A 114 -4.65 -5.86 -34.52
N THR A 115 -5.93 -5.48 -34.65
CA THR A 115 -6.67 -5.42 -35.93
C THR A 115 -8.11 -4.88 -35.80
N PRO A 116 -8.37 -3.59 -36.11
CA PRO A 116 -9.73 -3.09 -36.28
C PRO A 116 -10.27 -3.39 -37.69
N SER A 117 -11.23 -4.31 -37.79
CA SER A 117 -11.96 -4.56 -39.04
C SER A 117 -13.15 -3.58 -39.19
N LEU A 118 -13.05 -2.66 -40.15
CA LEU A 118 -14.11 -1.68 -40.46
C LEU A 118 -15.26 -2.28 -41.29
N PRO A 119 -16.53 -2.16 -40.88
CA PRO A 119 -17.67 -2.26 -41.78
C PRO A 119 -18.05 -0.88 -42.37
N ALA A 120 -18.45 -0.87 -43.65
CA ALA A 120 -18.72 0.37 -44.40
C ALA A 120 -20.09 1.00 -44.08
N SER A 121 -20.15 2.34 -44.13
CA SER A 121 -21.41 3.13 -44.20
C SER A 121 -21.79 3.31 -45.68
N THR A 122 -23.04 3.33 -46.16
CA THR A 122 -24.28 4.07 -45.80
C THR A 122 -25.45 3.39 -46.58
N ALA A 123 -26.75 3.68 -46.48
CA ALA A 123 -27.60 4.76 -45.93
C ALA A 123 -29.00 4.15 -45.56
N SER A 124 -30.15 4.82 -45.33
CA SER A 124 -30.58 6.23 -45.34
C SER A 124 -31.93 6.43 -44.62
N SER A 125 -32.25 7.69 -44.29
CA SER A 125 -33.62 8.28 -44.29
C SER A 125 -34.61 7.97 -43.14
N PRO A 126 -35.60 8.87 -42.87
CA PRO A 126 -35.86 9.30 -41.48
C PRO A 126 -37.32 9.25 -41.00
N ALA A 127 -37.54 9.31 -39.67
CA ALA A 127 -38.74 9.94 -39.05
C ALA A 127 -38.64 10.13 -37.52
N GLU A 128 -39.22 11.24 -37.07
CA GLU A 128 -39.86 11.55 -35.76
C GLU A 128 -39.12 11.45 -34.42
N ALA A 129 -39.54 12.34 -33.51
CA ALA A 129 -38.95 12.58 -32.20
C ALA A 129 -39.90 12.16 -31.07
N ALA A 130 -39.38 11.40 -30.10
CA ALA A 130 -40.03 11.18 -28.81
C ALA A 130 -38.98 10.93 -27.70
N ALA A 131 -39.19 11.61 -26.56
CA ALA A 131 -38.63 11.47 -25.20
C ALA A 131 -37.31 10.68 -24.95
N PRO A 132 -36.40 11.21 -24.10
CA PRO A 132 -35.16 10.52 -23.75
C PRO A 132 -35.43 9.27 -22.90
N THR A 133 -35.31 8.10 -23.52
CA THR A 133 -35.15 6.83 -22.82
C THR A 133 -33.66 6.56 -22.64
N TYR A 134 -33.26 6.26 -21.40
CA TYR A 134 -31.88 5.95 -21.05
C TYR A 134 -31.49 4.60 -21.67
N ARG A 135 -30.88 4.63 -22.86
CA ARG A 135 -30.29 3.44 -23.48
C ARG A 135 -28.94 3.15 -22.83
N SER A 136 -28.81 1.95 -22.26
CA SER A 136 -27.52 1.41 -21.87
C SER A 136 -26.58 1.37 -23.07
N THR A 137 -25.35 1.86 -22.90
CA THR A 137 -24.28 1.71 -23.89
C THR A 137 -23.93 0.23 -24.10
N PRO A 138 -23.65 -0.19 -25.34
CA PRO A 138 -23.16 -1.55 -25.63
C PRO A 138 -21.86 -1.87 -24.88
N ALA A 139 -21.53 -3.15 -24.77
CA ALA A 139 -20.32 -3.58 -24.07
C ALA A 139 -19.02 -3.10 -24.77
N ASP A 140 -19.03 -3.06 -26.10
CA ASP A 140 -17.83 -2.84 -26.92
C ASP A 140 -17.16 -1.46 -26.75
N GLU A 141 -17.90 -0.43 -26.30
CA GLU A 141 -17.30 0.89 -26.01
C GLU A 141 -16.57 0.95 -24.66
N ARG A 142 -16.73 -0.06 -23.79
CA ARG A 142 -16.00 -0.10 -22.51
C ARG A 142 -14.56 -0.55 -22.68
N ASP A 143 -14.32 -1.59 -23.49
CA ASP A 143 -12.98 -2.16 -23.66
C ASP A 143 -11.98 -1.17 -24.29
N ALA A 144 -12.44 -0.32 -25.23
CA ALA A 144 -11.60 0.72 -25.82
C ALA A 144 -11.19 1.82 -24.82
N ALA A 145 -11.97 2.05 -23.76
CA ALA A 145 -11.64 3.01 -22.70
C ALA A 145 -10.69 2.42 -21.64
N THR A 146 -10.77 1.10 -21.39
CA THR A 146 -9.88 0.39 -20.45
C THR A 146 -8.42 0.41 -20.91
N ALA A 147 -8.16 0.42 -22.22
CA ALA A 147 -6.82 0.50 -22.81
C ALA A 147 -6.08 1.83 -22.55
N SER A 148 -6.74 2.84 -22.00
CA SER A 148 -6.17 4.17 -21.71
C SER A 148 -6.35 4.59 -20.23
N ALA A 149 -6.44 3.63 -19.31
CA ALA A 149 -6.33 3.93 -17.88
C ALA A 149 -4.95 4.57 -17.59
N PRO A 150 -4.89 5.76 -16.94
CA PRO A 150 -3.62 6.39 -16.64
C PRO A 150 -2.83 5.53 -15.64
N ARG A 151 -1.65 5.06 -16.05
CA ARG A 151 -0.71 4.28 -15.23
C ARG A 151 0.05 5.16 -14.22
N GLU A 152 -0.65 6.14 -13.67
CA GLU A 152 -0.13 7.12 -12.71
C GLU A 152 -0.32 6.62 -11.26
N PRO A 153 0.59 6.98 -10.34
CA PRO A 153 0.45 6.69 -8.92
C PRO A 153 -0.87 7.20 -8.34
N ALA A 154 -1.28 6.60 -7.22
CA ALA A 154 -2.35 7.15 -6.40
C ALA A 154 -1.96 8.55 -5.87
N VAL A 155 -2.93 9.45 -5.71
CA VAL A 155 -2.72 10.81 -5.21
C VAL A 155 -3.60 11.06 -3.99
N SER A 156 -3.04 11.65 -2.94
CA SER A 156 -3.78 12.10 -1.76
C SER A 156 -3.68 13.61 -1.62
N SER A 157 -4.79 14.32 -1.69
CA SER A 157 -4.86 15.73 -1.28
C SER A 157 -5.11 15.79 0.22
N ILE A 158 -4.15 16.34 0.97
CA ILE A 158 -4.21 16.47 2.43
C ILE A 158 -4.34 17.96 2.76
N ILE A 159 -5.31 18.31 3.61
CA ILE A 159 -5.46 19.67 4.12
C ILE A 159 -5.29 19.62 5.64
N GLU A 160 -4.17 20.12 6.13
CA GLU A 160 -3.87 20.28 7.56
C GLU A 160 -4.36 21.66 8.04
N HIS A 161 -5.07 21.68 9.17
CA HIS A 161 -5.59 22.91 9.79
C HIS A 161 -5.55 22.79 11.33
N PRO A 162 -5.74 23.87 12.10
CA PRO A 162 -5.57 23.85 13.57
C PRO A 162 -6.50 22.91 14.36
N SER A 163 -7.46 22.24 13.70
CA SER A 163 -8.40 21.30 14.32
C SER A 163 -8.25 19.87 13.80
N GLY A 164 -7.23 19.58 12.98
CA GLY A 164 -6.96 18.24 12.45
C GLY A 164 -6.50 18.25 11.00
N ARG A 165 -6.80 17.16 10.28
CA ARG A 165 -6.55 17.06 8.84
C ARG A 165 -7.75 16.46 8.12
N MET A 166 -7.98 16.92 6.90
CA MET A 166 -8.84 16.25 5.92
C MET A 166 -7.95 15.55 4.87
N VAL A 167 -8.33 14.34 4.46
CA VAL A 167 -7.62 13.57 3.42
C VAL A 167 -8.62 13.16 2.35
N ALA A 168 -8.34 13.52 1.11
CA ALA A 168 -9.04 13.02 -0.07
C ALA A 168 -8.04 12.24 -0.92
N SER A 169 -8.08 10.91 -0.83
CA SER A 169 -7.19 10.02 -1.59
C SER A 169 -7.92 9.33 -2.74
N THR A 170 -7.20 9.11 -3.84
CA THR A 170 -7.68 8.29 -4.94
C THR A 170 -7.67 6.79 -4.65
N ASN A 171 -7.04 6.38 -3.52
CA ASN A 171 -6.69 4.99 -3.19
C ASN A 171 -5.83 4.31 -4.27
N ALA A 172 -5.46 3.04 -4.03
CA ALA A 172 -4.74 2.21 -5.00
C ALA A 172 -5.48 2.15 -6.33
N ARG A 173 -4.78 2.48 -7.43
CA ARG A 173 -5.30 2.50 -8.81
C ARG A 173 -4.52 1.62 -9.77
N LEU A 174 -3.34 1.18 -9.37
CA LEU A 174 -2.44 0.37 -10.19
C LEU A 174 -2.57 -1.08 -9.76
N ASP A 175 -2.82 -1.95 -10.72
CA ASP A 175 -2.68 -3.39 -10.54
C ASP A 175 -1.20 -3.72 -10.29
N ALA A 176 -0.96 -4.65 -9.37
CA ALA A 176 0.38 -5.09 -9.03
C ALA A 176 0.57 -6.56 -9.37
N ASP A 177 1.67 -6.87 -10.04
CA ASP A 177 2.14 -8.19 -10.38
C ASP A 177 3.51 -8.41 -9.71
N PRO A 178 3.54 -8.97 -8.49
CA PRO A 178 4.79 -9.28 -7.80
C PRO A 178 5.54 -10.47 -8.43
N GLU A 179 4.92 -11.27 -9.30
CA GLU A 179 5.62 -12.38 -9.97
C GLU A 179 6.67 -11.84 -10.94
N HIS A 180 6.37 -10.72 -11.61
CA HIS A 180 7.31 -10.03 -12.51
C HIS A 180 8.63 -9.64 -11.82
N VAL A 181 8.59 -9.30 -10.52
CA VAL A 181 9.74 -8.86 -9.72
C VAL A 181 10.21 -9.89 -8.68
N ALA A 182 9.66 -11.11 -8.72
CA ALA A 182 9.95 -12.13 -7.70
C ALA A 182 11.44 -12.53 -7.64
N ALA A 183 12.16 -12.43 -8.77
CA ALA A 183 13.59 -12.70 -8.84
C ALA A 183 14.47 -11.63 -8.15
N ASP A 184 13.94 -10.43 -7.93
CA ASP A 184 14.62 -9.29 -7.29
C ASP A 184 14.29 -9.17 -5.79
N LEU A 185 13.37 -10.01 -5.28
CA LEU A 185 13.05 -10.08 -3.86
C LEU A 185 14.23 -10.64 -3.04
N PRO A 186 14.48 -10.12 -1.82
CA PRO A 186 15.59 -10.56 -1.00
C PRO A 186 15.33 -11.95 -0.41
N GLU A 187 16.31 -12.87 -0.53
CA GLU A 187 16.22 -14.21 0.07
C GLU A 187 15.97 -14.19 1.59
N ARG A 188 16.41 -13.13 2.28
CA ARG A 188 16.29 -12.96 3.74
C ARG A 188 16.08 -11.50 4.11
N VAL A 189 15.13 -11.28 5.01
CA VAL A 189 14.86 -10.02 5.71
C VAL A 189 14.80 -10.27 7.22
N GLY A 190 14.80 -9.23 8.05
CA GLY A 190 14.53 -9.31 9.49
C GLY A 190 13.05 -9.16 9.84
N VAL A 191 12.30 -8.41 9.03
CA VAL A 191 10.86 -8.18 9.19
C VAL A 191 10.21 -7.94 7.84
N VAL A 192 8.96 -8.39 7.72
CA VAL A 192 8.02 -8.05 6.65
C VAL A 192 6.89 -7.22 7.27
N LEU A 193 6.47 -6.14 6.63
CA LEU A 193 5.24 -5.41 6.95
C LEU A 193 4.34 -5.31 5.72
N ILE A 194 3.05 -5.61 5.90
CA ILE A 194 2.00 -5.38 4.90
C ILE A 194 1.00 -4.31 5.40
N ASP A 195 0.47 -3.47 4.51
CA ASP A 195 -0.49 -2.41 4.88
C ASP A 195 -1.97 -2.70 4.56
N GLY A 196 -2.25 -3.91 4.07
CA GLY A 196 -3.61 -4.27 3.66
C GLY A 196 -4.18 -3.45 2.49
N HIS A 197 -3.38 -2.84 1.61
CA HIS A 197 -3.92 -2.11 0.45
C HIS A 197 -3.85 -2.86 -0.88
N ASN A 198 -2.91 -3.79 -1.05
CA ASN A 198 -2.82 -4.63 -2.26
C ASN A 198 -2.69 -6.13 -1.88
N PRO A 199 -3.61 -7.01 -2.32
CA PRO A 199 -3.59 -8.43 -1.95
C PRO A 199 -2.42 -9.20 -2.55
N ALA A 200 -2.01 -8.91 -3.78
CA ALA A 200 -0.92 -9.60 -4.44
C ALA A 200 0.42 -9.30 -3.76
N LEU A 201 0.68 -8.01 -3.49
CA LEU A 201 1.88 -7.59 -2.75
C LEU A 201 1.91 -8.16 -1.33
N ALA A 202 0.76 -8.16 -0.64
CA ALA A 202 0.63 -8.74 0.69
C ALA A 202 0.93 -10.25 0.71
N GLN A 203 0.37 -11.00 -0.25
CA GLN A 203 0.64 -12.43 -0.42
C GLN A 203 2.15 -12.68 -0.63
N ALA A 204 2.75 -12.04 -1.65
CA ALA A 204 4.16 -12.24 -2.00
C ALA A 204 5.12 -11.92 -0.84
N ALA A 205 4.83 -10.88 -0.07
CA ALA A 205 5.62 -10.51 1.10
C ALA A 205 5.45 -11.50 2.28
N LEU A 206 4.22 -11.94 2.57
CA LEU A 206 3.94 -12.87 3.69
C LEU A 206 4.46 -14.29 3.46
N THR A 207 4.59 -14.73 2.20
CA THR A 207 5.19 -16.02 1.83
C THR A 207 6.67 -15.94 1.47
N LEU A 208 7.33 -14.78 1.66
CA LEU A 208 8.76 -14.65 1.41
C LEU A 208 9.55 -15.68 2.24
N GLY A 209 10.44 -16.43 1.60
CA GLY A 209 11.25 -17.46 2.26
C GLY A 209 10.46 -18.66 2.82
N VAL A 210 9.16 -18.76 2.56
CA VAL A 210 8.40 -19.99 2.76
C VAL A 210 8.71 -20.92 1.57
N PRO A 211 9.22 -22.15 1.81
CA PRO A 211 9.50 -23.08 0.71
C PRO A 211 8.19 -23.49 0.02
N GLU A 212 8.24 -23.74 -1.29
CA GLU A 212 7.14 -24.42 -1.97
C GLU A 212 7.00 -25.84 -1.40
N VAL A 213 5.84 -26.09 -0.79
CA VAL A 213 5.50 -27.43 -0.30
C VAL A 213 4.61 -28.10 -1.35
N GLY A 214 4.99 -29.31 -1.75
CA GLY A 214 4.16 -30.12 -2.65
C GLY A 214 2.78 -30.37 -2.05
N GLY A 215 1.75 -30.47 -2.89
CA GLY A 215 0.33 -30.51 -2.49
C GLY A 215 -0.14 -31.76 -1.74
N GLU A 216 0.74 -32.46 -1.02
CA GLU A 216 0.39 -33.53 -0.07
C GLU A 216 -0.14 -32.98 1.26
N ASP A 217 0.27 -31.77 1.66
CA ASP A 217 -0.25 -31.06 2.84
C ASP A 217 -0.74 -29.65 2.46
N PRO A 218 -2.07 -29.38 2.53
CA PRO A 218 -2.63 -28.06 2.20
C PRO A 218 -2.40 -27.00 3.29
N PHE A 219 -1.89 -27.35 4.48
CA PHE A 219 -1.65 -26.40 5.58
C PHE A 219 -0.18 -26.00 5.73
N ALA A 220 0.75 -26.71 5.09
CA ALA A 220 2.18 -26.53 5.31
C ALA A 220 2.71 -25.11 5.08
N GLN A 221 2.10 -24.33 4.17
CA GLN A 221 2.45 -22.91 3.97
C GLN A 221 2.08 -22.04 5.18
N LEU A 222 0.94 -22.32 5.84
CA LEU A 222 0.48 -21.61 7.04
C LEU A 222 1.27 -22.05 8.29
N GLU A 223 1.63 -23.34 8.35
CA GLU A 223 2.46 -23.88 9.44
C GLU A 223 3.93 -23.45 9.33
N ALA A 224 4.38 -23.02 8.15
CA ALA A 224 5.73 -22.51 7.93
C ALA A 224 6.03 -21.30 8.83
N ARG A 225 7.14 -21.41 9.57
CA ARG A 225 7.70 -20.35 10.42
C ARG A 225 9.00 -19.82 9.79
N PRO A 226 8.93 -18.84 8.87
CA PRO A 226 10.13 -18.18 8.37
C PRO A 226 10.87 -17.49 9.54
N PRO A 227 12.19 -17.23 9.40
CA PRO A 227 13.01 -16.68 10.49
C PRO A 227 12.77 -15.19 10.77
N HIS A 228 11.90 -14.52 10.01
CA HIS A 228 11.56 -13.11 10.15
C HIS A 228 10.13 -12.94 10.67
N LEU A 229 9.87 -11.80 11.33
CA LEU A 229 8.52 -11.46 11.77
C LEU A 229 7.68 -10.96 10.60
N ARG A 230 6.42 -11.43 10.50
CA ARG A 230 5.43 -10.91 9.55
C ARG A 230 4.42 -10.02 10.28
N VAL A 231 4.37 -8.75 9.91
CA VAL A 231 3.60 -7.70 10.57
C VAL A 231 2.49 -7.19 9.66
N LEU A 232 1.28 -7.04 10.22
CA LEU A 232 0.17 -6.33 9.59
C LEU A 232 0.07 -4.91 10.17
N ASP A 233 0.08 -3.89 9.31
CA ASP A 233 -0.44 -2.56 9.59
C ASP A 233 -1.89 -2.47 9.08
N GLY A 234 -2.83 -2.63 10.01
CA GLY A 234 -4.27 -2.69 9.74
C GLY A 234 -4.96 -1.36 10.00
N GLY A 235 -4.96 -0.46 9.02
CA GLY A 235 -5.71 0.80 9.09
C GLY A 235 -7.22 0.57 9.20
N SER A 236 -7.86 0.10 8.13
CA SER A 236 -9.27 -0.30 8.11
C SER A 236 -9.40 -1.72 7.59
N TRP A 237 -10.45 -2.43 7.96
CA TRP A 237 -10.69 -3.80 7.49
C TRP A 237 -10.83 -3.89 5.97
N LYS A 238 -10.43 -5.03 5.39
CA LYS A 238 -10.57 -5.37 3.97
C LYS A 238 -11.06 -6.80 3.85
N ASP A 239 -12.07 -7.04 3.03
CA ASP A 239 -12.71 -8.37 2.93
C ASP A 239 -11.74 -9.46 2.44
N TRP A 240 -10.78 -9.09 1.59
CA TRP A 240 -9.74 -9.98 1.08
C TRP A 240 -8.65 -10.35 2.10
N LEU A 241 -8.58 -9.69 3.26
CA LEU A 241 -7.49 -9.90 4.22
C LEU A 241 -7.58 -11.25 4.94
N THR A 242 -8.79 -11.79 5.11
CA THR A 242 -9.07 -13.00 5.91
C THR A 242 -8.16 -14.20 5.63
N PRO A 243 -7.88 -14.60 4.37
CA PRO A 243 -7.01 -15.74 4.07
C PRO A 243 -5.54 -15.51 4.46
N LEU A 244 -5.10 -14.25 4.54
CA LEU A 244 -3.71 -13.90 4.84
C LEU A 244 -3.40 -13.83 6.34
N LEU A 245 -4.42 -13.72 7.20
CA LEU A 245 -4.23 -13.55 8.64
C LEU A 245 -3.47 -14.71 9.30
N GLY A 246 -3.57 -15.93 8.76
CA GLY A 246 -2.82 -17.09 9.26
C GLY A 246 -1.30 -17.01 9.05
N PHE A 247 -0.81 -16.11 8.19
CA PHE A 247 0.63 -15.83 8.03
C PHE A 247 1.11 -14.67 8.92
N VAL A 248 0.25 -13.97 9.65
CA VAL A 248 0.64 -12.79 10.44
C VAL A 248 1.13 -13.22 11.82
N ASP A 249 2.31 -12.75 12.22
CA ASP A 249 2.86 -13.02 13.56
C ASP A 249 2.56 -11.87 14.55
N VAL A 250 2.40 -10.63 14.05
CA VAL A 250 2.05 -9.42 14.83
C VAL A 250 1.06 -8.56 14.05
N ALA A 251 -0.03 -8.12 14.69
CA ALA A 251 -0.97 -7.16 14.10
C ALA A 251 -0.93 -5.83 14.85
N VAL A 252 -0.60 -4.75 14.15
CA VAL A 252 -0.75 -3.36 14.59
C VAL A 252 -1.98 -2.81 13.88
N VAL A 253 -3.05 -2.53 14.61
CA VAL A 253 -4.35 -2.13 14.02
C VAL A 253 -4.83 -0.79 14.56
N SER A 254 -5.65 -0.08 13.78
CA SER A 254 -6.27 1.17 14.23
C SER A 254 -7.57 0.93 15.03
N GLU A 255 -8.20 1.99 15.52
CA GLU A 255 -9.55 1.89 16.08
C GLU A 255 -10.60 1.57 15.00
N ASP A 256 -10.39 2.04 13.78
CA ASP A 256 -11.24 1.85 12.59
C ASP A 256 -11.09 0.45 11.96
N PHE A 257 -10.19 -0.39 12.49
CA PHE A 257 -10.07 -1.79 12.09
C PHE A 257 -11.20 -2.61 12.71
N ALA A 258 -12.29 -2.77 11.95
CA ALA A 258 -13.48 -3.51 12.35
C ALA A 258 -13.63 -4.81 11.53
N PRO A 259 -13.23 -5.97 12.08
CA PRO A 259 -13.47 -7.27 11.46
C PRO A 259 -14.97 -7.53 11.18
N PRO A 260 -15.31 -8.39 10.21
CA PRO A 260 -16.70 -8.71 9.89
C PRO A 260 -17.42 -9.24 11.13
N LEU A 261 -18.73 -8.95 11.20
CA LEU A 261 -19.61 -9.29 12.32
C LEU A 261 -19.37 -8.48 13.61
N LEU A 262 -18.31 -7.66 13.72
CA LEU A 262 -18.04 -6.77 14.85
C LEU A 262 -18.41 -5.30 14.54
N ALA A 263 -19.71 -4.99 14.55
CA ALA A 263 -20.25 -3.68 14.15
C ALA A 263 -19.76 -2.48 14.99
N CYS A 264 -19.28 -2.71 16.21
CA CYS A 264 -18.57 -1.74 17.03
C CYS A 264 -17.58 -2.53 17.90
N ALA A 265 -16.43 -2.87 17.33
CA ALA A 265 -15.46 -3.76 17.95
C ALA A 265 -14.73 -3.04 19.10
N ASP A 266 -14.89 -3.53 20.33
CA ASP A 266 -13.95 -3.18 21.40
C ASP A 266 -12.58 -3.87 21.17
N GLY A 267 -11.55 -3.40 21.86
CA GLY A 267 -10.20 -3.89 21.64
C GLY A 267 -10.02 -5.39 21.96
N GLU A 268 -10.74 -5.90 22.96
CA GLU A 268 -10.67 -7.32 23.36
C GLU A 268 -11.33 -8.21 22.30
N GLN A 269 -12.43 -7.73 21.70
CA GLN A 269 -13.10 -8.42 20.59
C GLN A 269 -12.20 -8.48 19.34
N VAL A 270 -11.52 -7.39 18.98
CA VAL A 270 -10.55 -7.39 17.86
C VAL A 270 -9.38 -8.33 18.15
N ALA A 271 -8.80 -8.25 19.35
CA ALA A 271 -7.69 -9.12 19.73
C ALA A 271 -8.11 -10.61 19.78
N GLY A 272 -9.31 -10.91 20.30
CA GLY A 272 -9.88 -12.26 20.32
C GLY A 272 -10.15 -12.82 18.92
N PHE A 273 -10.64 -11.98 17.99
CA PHE A 273 -10.80 -12.36 16.59
C PHE A 273 -9.45 -12.70 15.95
N LEU A 274 -8.44 -11.84 16.09
CA LEU A 274 -7.11 -12.04 15.51
C LEU A 274 -6.38 -13.24 16.14
N ARG A 275 -6.53 -13.47 17.45
CA ARG A 275 -6.04 -14.67 18.15
C ARG A 275 -6.63 -15.96 17.55
N GLY A 276 -7.86 -15.91 17.01
CA GLY A 276 -8.47 -17.03 16.27
C GLY A 276 -7.72 -17.47 15.02
N PHE A 277 -6.89 -16.58 14.44
CA PHE A 277 -5.98 -16.88 13.32
C PHE A 277 -4.54 -17.18 13.78
N GLY A 278 -4.30 -17.32 15.08
CA GLY A 278 -2.98 -17.55 15.66
C GLY A 278 -2.16 -16.29 15.97
N ILE A 279 -2.73 -15.10 15.74
CA ILE A 279 -2.05 -13.82 16.00
C ILE A 279 -2.13 -13.51 17.50
N THR A 280 -1.13 -13.93 18.27
CA THR A 280 -1.07 -13.75 19.73
C THR A 280 -0.47 -12.42 20.19
N ARG A 281 -0.11 -11.55 19.24
CA ARG A 281 0.57 -10.26 19.45
C ARG A 281 -0.19 -9.17 18.72
N VAL A 282 -1.04 -8.45 19.44
CA VAL A 282 -1.93 -7.42 18.88
C VAL A 282 -1.66 -6.09 19.57
N VAL A 283 -1.51 -5.04 18.78
CA VAL A 283 -1.37 -3.64 19.23
C VAL A 283 -2.49 -2.84 18.58
N ARG A 284 -3.24 -2.05 19.36
CA ARG A 284 -4.32 -1.19 18.84
C ARG A 284 -4.04 0.29 19.12
N THR A 285 -3.91 1.07 18.07
CA THR A 285 -3.77 2.52 18.11
C THR A 285 -5.16 3.19 18.16
N ARG A 286 -5.27 4.37 18.79
CA ARG A 286 -6.58 5.01 19.10
C ARG A 286 -6.55 6.53 18.93
N GLY A 287 -5.86 7.00 17.90
CA GLY A 287 -5.54 8.42 17.73
C GLY A 287 -4.67 8.91 18.89
N GLU A 288 -5.07 10.00 19.55
CA GLU A 288 -4.39 10.57 20.72
C GLU A 288 -4.54 9.73 22.01
N ARG A 289 -5.48 8.78 22.08
CA ARG A 289 -5.69 7.95 23.28
C ARG A 289 -4.60 6.89 23.41
N PRO A 290 -4.28 6.43 24.65
CA PRO A 290 -3.26 5.43 24.88
C PRO A 290 -3.44 4.17 24.03
N VAL A 291 -2.33 3.67 23.50
CA VAL A 291 -2.24 2.39 22.79
C VAL A 291 -2.69 1.25 23.70
N GLN A 292 -3.42 0.29 23.15
CA GLN A 292 -3.75 -0.98 23.82
C GLN A 292 -2.88 -2.10 23.23
N TYR A 293 -2.56 -3.12 24.02
CA TYR A 293 -1.84 -4.29 23.53
C TYR A 293 -2.32 -5.57 24.21
N TRP A 294 -2.25 -6.68 23.48
CA TRP A 294 -2.52 -8.03 23.94
C TRP A 294 -1.36 -8.91 23.49
N TRP A 295 -0.78 -9.65 24.42
CA TRP A 295 0.42 -10.45 24.18
C TRP A 295 0.35 -11.71 25.03
N ASP A 296 0.19 -12.87 24.38
CA ASP A 296 0.18 -14.15 25.10
C ASP A 296 1.63 -14.61 25.33
N GLY A 297 2.18 -14.26 26.51
CA GLY A 297 3.50 -14.67 26.97
C GLY A 297 4.21 -13.63 27.84
N THR A 298 4.83 -14.07 28.92
CA THR A 298 5.74 -13.28 29.78
C THR A 298 7.15 -13.20 29.20
#